data_AF-A0A8J7LLN9-F1
#
_entry.id   AF-A0A8J7LLN9-F1
#
_cell.length_a   1.000
_cell.length_b   1.000
_cell.length_c   1.000
_cell.angle_alpha   90.00
_cell.angle_beta   90.00
_cell.angle_gamma   90.00
#
_symmetry.space_group_name_H-M   'P 1'
#
loop_
_entity.id
_entity.type
_entity.pdbx_description
1 polymer ?
#
loop_
_entity_poly.entity_id
_entity_poly.type
_entity_poly.pdbx_seq_one_letter_code
_entity_poly.pdbx_strand_id
1 'polypeptide(L)'
;MKAKRQSTVEPVIGPLTQFMGLRKVNTIGIKQANKCMQLSAIAYNIKKYLKFIEKHTKSGATSLSNVRFAYKATLQYILRLFKPHNFRVQAIYTAK
;
A
#
# COMPACT_ATOMS: atom_id res chain seq x y z
N MET A 1 -16.69 -5.17 -34.22
CA MET A 1 -15.58 -4.61 -33.40
C MET A 1 -16.15 -3.57 -32.46
N LYS A 2 -15.79 -3.60 -31.16
CA LYS A 2 -16.18 -2.54 -30.21
C LYS A 2 -15.42 -1.26 -30.54
N ALA A 3 -16.08 -0.11 -30.42
CA ALA A 3 -15.45 1.19 -30.69
C ALA A 3 -14.29 1.43 -29.70
N LYS A 4 -13.22 2.11 -30.14
CA LYS A 4 -11.98 2.38 -29.36
C LYS A 4 -12.21 3.07 -28.00
N ARG A 5 -13.39 3.65 -27.77
CA ARG A 5 -13.83 4.26 -26.51
C ARG A 5 -14.61 3.29 -25.59
N GLN A 6 -15.22 2.25 -26.16
CA GLN A 6 -15.87 1.17 -25.39
C GLN A 6 -14.86 0.17 -24.81
N SER A 7 -13.59 0.19 -25.24
CA SER A 7 -12.54 -0.68 -24.70
C SER A 7 -11.90 -0.14 -23.43
N THR A 8 -12.04 1.16 -23.14
CA THR A 8 -11.43 1.81 -21.96
C THR A 8 -12.37 1.84 -20.76
N VAL A 9 -13.68 1.89 -21.01
CA VAL A 9 -14.70 1.83 -19.96
C VAL A 9 -15.34 0.45 -20.04
N GLU A 10 -14.96 -0.42 -19.11
CA GLU A 10 -15.66 -1.69 -18.90
C GLU A 10 -17.17 -1.42 -18.80
N PRO A 11 -18.03 -2.24 -19.44
CA PRO A 11 -19.47 -2.03 -19.42
C PRO A 11 -20.01 -2.21 -17.99
N VAL A 12 -20.13 -1.11 -17.23
CA VAL A 12 -20.52 -1.10 -15.80
C VAL A 12 -21.91 -1.67 -15.58
N ILE A 13 -22.79 -1.60 -16.60
CA ILE A 13 -24.15 -2.14 -16.56
C ILE A 13 -24.16 -3.66 -16.33
N GLY A 14 -23.22 -4.41 -16.93
CA GLY A 14 -23.13 -5.86 -16.77
C GLY A 14 -22.87 -6.27 -15.33
N PRO A 15 -21.76 -5.81 -14.71
CA PRO A 15 -21.46 -6.12 -13.32
C PRO A 15 -22.54 -5.65 -12.34
N LEU A 16 -23.13 -4.47 -12.58
CA LEU A 16 -24.21 -3.96 -11.72
C LEU A 16 -25.44 -4.87 -11.73
N THR A 17 -25.88 -5.31 -12.91
CA THR A 17 -27.07 -6.17 -13.05
C THR A 17 -26.82 -7.60 -12.60
N GLN A 18 -25.62 -8.14 -12.86
CA GLN A 18 -25.33 -9.55 -12.69
C GLN A 18 -24.73 -9.90 -11.32
N PHE A 19 -23.91 -9.01 -10.74
CA PHE A 19 -23.23 -9.24 -9.46
C PHE A 19 -23.68 -8.32 -8.32
N MET A 20 -24.18 -7.12 -8.64
CA MET A 20 -24.58 -6.13 -7.62
C MET A 20 -26.11 -6.12 -7.40
N GLY A 21 -26.84 -7.09 -7.96
CA GLY A 21 -28.28 -7.26 -7.71
C GLY A 21 -29.20 -6.25 -8.39
N LEU A 22 -28.70 -5.42 -9.34
CA LEU A 22 -29.53 -4.43 -10.02
C LEU A 22 -30.40 -4.98 -11.17
N ARG A 23 -30.50 -6.31 -11.32
CA ARG A 23 -31.44 -6.93 -12.28
C ARG A 23 -32.90 -6.63 -11.92
N LYS A 24 -33.23 -6.49 -10.63
CA LYS A 24 -34.56 -6.12 -10.16
C LYS A 24 -34.45 -5.03 -9.10
N VAL A 25 -34.76 -3.80 -9.49
CA VAL A 25 -34.74 -2.64 -8.60
C VAL A 25 -36.15 -2.45 -8.00
N ASN A 26 -36.25 -2.48 -6.67
CA ASN A 26 -37.53 -2.38 -5.94
C ASN A 26 -38.01 -0.92 -5.80
N THR A 27 -37.97 -0.15 -6.89
CA THR A 27 -38.43 1.25 -6.92
C THR A 27 -39.59 1.41 -7.88
N ILE A 28 -40.60 2.17 -7.49
CA ILE A 28 -41.74 2.48 -8.35
C ILE A 28 -41.32 3.55 -9.37
N GLY A 29 -41.45 3.22 -10.66
CA GLY A 29 -41.22 4.15 -11.78
C GLY A 29 -39.78 4.20 -12.32
N ILE A 30 -39.68 4.39 -13.64
CA ILE A 30 -38.41 4.38 -14.39
C ILE A 30 -37.46 5.50 -13.92
N LYS A 31 -38.01 6.67 -13.57
CA LYS A 31 -37.20 7.81 -13.09
C LYS A 31 -36.43 7.45 -11.81
N GLN A 32 -37.06 6.75 -10.88
CA GLN A 32 -36.42 6.35 -9.62
C GLN A 32 -35.44 5.19 -9.82
N ALA A 33 -35.79 4.23 -10.68
CA ALA A 33 -34.89 3.14 -11.06
C ALA A 33 -33.60 3.67 -11.70
N ASN A 34 -33.70 4.69 -12.56
CA ASN A 34 -32.54 5.33 -13.19
C ASN A 34 -31.62 6.00 -12.16
N LYS A 35 -32.18 6.70 -11.16
CA LYS A 35 -31.39 7.28 -10.06
C LYS A 35 -30.63 6.21 -9.27
N CYS A 36 -31.30 5.10 -8.92
CA CYS A 36 -30.69 3.99 -8.20
C CYS A 36 -29.55 3.34 -9.00
N MET A 37 -29.75 3.16 -10.31
CA MET A 37 -28.75 2.62 -11.21
C MET A 37 -27.52 3.55 -11.33
N GLN A 38 -27.72 4.85 -11.49
CA GLN A 38 -26.64 5.84 -11.56
C GLN A 38 -25.85 5.93 -10.24
N LEU A 39 -26.54 5.96 -9.10
CA LEU A 39 -25.92 5.95 -7.78
C LEU A 39 -25.02 4.72 -7.59
N SER A 40 -25.52 3.55 -7.97
CA SER A 40 -24.79 2.29 -7.88
C SER A 40 -23.58 2.25 -8.82
N ALA A 41 -23.69 2.83 -10.02
CA ALA A 41 -22.57 2.96 -10.95
C ALA A 41 -21.45 3.84 -10.40
N ILE A 42 -21.80 4.98 -9.79
CA ILE A 42 -20.84 5.87 -9.14
C ILE A 42 -20.17 5.15 -7.96
N ALA A 43 -20.95 4.48 -7.11
CA ALA A 43 -20.42 3.73 -5.98
C ALA A 43 -19.48 2.58 -6.40
N TYR A 44 -19.81 1.86 -7.49
CA TYR A 44 -18.95 0.82 -8.05
C TYR A 44 -17.62 1.39 -8.54
N ASN A 45 -17.67 2.52 -9.25
CA ASN A 45 -16.46 3.18 -9.71
C ASN A 45 -15.58 3.62 -8.54
N ILE A 46 -16.16 4.23 -7.50
CA ILE A 46 -15.44 4.63 -6.28
C ILE A 46 -14.78 3.41 -5.61
N LYS A 47 -15.53 2.32 -5.42
CA LYS A 47 -15.00 1.05 -4.87
C LYS A 47 -13.82 0.50 -5.69
N LYS A 48 -13.88 0.62 -7.01
CA LYS A 48 -12.79 0.21 -7.91
C LYS A 48 -11.55 1.08 -7.74
N TYR A 49 -11.72 2.41 -7.64
CA TYR A 49 -10.63 3.34 -7.36
C TYR A 49 -10.00 3.12 -5.99
N LEU A 50 -10.78 2.87 -4.94
CA LEU A 50 -10.25 2.62 -3.60
C LEU A 50 -9.38 1.36 -3.54
N LYS A 51 -9.78 0.29 -4.26
CA LYS A 51 -8.97 -0.93 -4.38
C LYS A 51 -7.68 -0.75 -5.20
N PHE A 52 -7.55 0.33 -5.97
CA PHE A 52 -6.38 0.61 -6.80
C PHE A 52 -5.22 1.21 -5.99
N ILE A 53 -5.49 1.81 -4.83
CA ILE A 53 -4.49 2.56 -4.04
C ILE A 53 -3.42 1.64 -3.41
N GLU A 54 -3.63 0.32 -3.34
CA GLU A 54 -2.70 -0.62 -2.69
C GLU A 54 -2.01 -1.62 -3.64
N LYS A 55 -1.62 -1.21 -4.85
CA LYS A 55 -0.54 -1.93 -5.54
C LYS A 55 0.80 -1.53 -4.94
N HIS A 56 1.07 -1.97 -3.71
CA HIS A 56 2.44 -2.06 -3.24
C HIS A 56 3.17 -3.01 -4.19
N THR A 57 3.97 -2.46 -5.10
CA THR A 57 5.02 -3.25 -5.73
C THR A 57 5.80 -3.88 -4.59
N LYS A 58 6.04 -5.19 -4.65
CA LYS A 58 7.02 -5.83 -3.76
C LYS A 58 8.35 -5.16 -4.10
N SER A 59 8.68 -4.08 -3.41
CA SER A 59 9.95 -3.41 -3.62
C SER A 59 11.03 -4.44 -3.33
N GLY A 60 12.09 -4.48 -4.15
CA GLY A 60 13.27 -5.30 -3.86
C GLY A 60 13.99 -4.91 -2.56
N ALA A 61 13.41 -4.06 -1.70
CA ALA A 61 13.95 -3.73 -0.39
C ALA A 61 14.11 -4.96 0.52
N THR A 62 13.33 -6.03 0.31
CA THR A 62 13.52 -7.32 0.99
C THR A 62 14.77 -8.09 0.55
N SER A 63 15.35 -7.84 -0.63
CA SER A 63 16.65 -8.43 -1.00
C SER A 63 17.82 -7.61 -0.44
N LEU A 64 17.66 -6.30 -0.32
CA LEU A 64 18.68 -5.40 0.23
C LEU A 64 18.77 -5.40 1.76
N SER A 65 17.77 -5.94 2.47
CA SER A 65 17.74 -5.98 3.93
C SER A 65 18.88 -6.80 4.52
N ASN A 66 19.24 -7.92 3.89
CA ASN A 66 20.26 -8.83 4.40
C ASN A 66 21.67 -8.23 4.25
N VAL A 67 21.93 -7.58 3.11
CA VAL A 67 23.19 -6.86 2.87
C VAL A 67 23.31 -5.66 3.81
N ARG A 68 22.23 -4.91 4.01
CA ARG A 68 22.19 -3.77 4.94
C ARG A 68 22.42 -4.21 6.39
N PHE A 69 21.88 -5.36 6.79
CA PHE A 69 22.09 -5.94 8.12
C PHE A 69 23.55 -6.36 8.32
N ALA A 70 24.13 -7.08 7.35
CA ALA A 70 25.53 -7.48 7.40
C ALA A 70 26.47 -6.28 7.49
N TYR A 71 26.27 -5.26 6.65
CA TYR A 71 27.06 -4.02 6.67
C TYR A 71 26.91 -3.26 8.01
N LYS A 72 25.71 -3.21 8.60
CA LYS A 72 25.52 -2.62 9.94
C LYS A 72 26.27 -3.39 11.02
N ALA A 73 26.26 -4.73 10.97
CA ALA A 73 26.93 -5.56 11.97
C ALA A 73 28.46 -5.40 11.91
N THR A 74 29.04 -5.37 10.70
CA THR A 74 30.49 -5.17 10.53
C THR A 74 30.92 -3.77 10.97
N LEU A 75 30.16 -2.72 10.62
CA LEU A 75 30.42 -1.36 11.11
C LEU A 75 30.39 -1.28 12.64
N GLN A 76 29.39 -1.89 13.28
CA GLN A 76 29.31 -1.90 14.74
C GLN A 76 30.49 -2.64 15.39
N TYR A 77 30.95 -3.73 14.79
CA TYR A 77 32.13 -4.45 15.28
C TYR A 77 33.39 -3.58 15.20
N ILE A 78 33.62 -2.93 14.05
CA ILE A 78 34.76 -2.02 13.86
C ILE A 78 34.70 -0.86 14.87
N LEU A 79 33.53 -0.23 15.04
CA LEU A 79 33.35 0.85 16.02
C LEU A 79 33.59 0.39 17.48
N ARG A 80 33.29 -0.88 17.80
CA ARG A 80 33.62 -1.45 19.12
C ARG A 80 35.12 -1.66 19.32
N LEU A 81 35.86 -1.99 18.26
CA LEU A 81 37.32 -2.12 18.34
C LEU A 81 38.02 -0.78 18.60
N PHE A 82 37.43 0.31 18.10
CA PHE A 82 37.92 1.67 18.37
C PHE A 82 37.34 2.30 19.64
N LYS A 83 36.61 1.55 20.48
CA LYS A 83 36.08 2.08 21.73
C LYS A 83 37.25 2.30 22.71
N PRO A 84 37.63 3.54 23.03
CA PRO A 84 38.78 3.79 23.88
C PRO A 84 38.53 3.21 25.28
N HIS A 85 39.51 2.46 25.79
CA HIS A 85 39.50 2.00 27.16
C HIS A 85 39.72 3.22 28.07
N ASN A 86 38.73 3.55 28.91
CA ASN A 86 38.85 4.64 29.89
C ASN A 86 40.01 4.32 30.85
N PHE A 87 41.19 4.87 30.57
CA PHE A 87 42.36 4.77 31.44
C PHE A 87 42.02 5.51 32.74
N ARG A 88 41.75 4.76 33.82
CA ARG A 88 41.50 5.32 35.17
C ARG A 88 42.80 5.96 35.68
N VAL A 89 42.93 7.27 35.47
CA VAL A 89 43.89 8.10 36.19
C VAL A 89 43.40 8.25 37.64
N GLN A 90 43.72 7.28 38.50
CA GLN A 90 43.48 7.39 39.95
C GLN A 90 44.73 7.16 40.81
N ALA A 91 45.92 6.96 40.23
CA ALA A 91 47.12 6.60 41.00
C ALA A 91 48.08 7.77 41.32
N ILE A 92 47.71 9.04 41.09
CA ILE A 92 48.63 10.18 41.27
C ILE A 92 48.34 11.01 42.54
N TYR A 93 47.18 10.83 43.20
CA TYR A 93 46.79 11.66 44.36
C TYR A 93 47.04 11.03 45.75
N THR A 94 47.75 9.89 45.84
CA THR A 94 48.00 9.20 47.13
C THR A 94 49.48 9.20 47.51
N ALA A 95 50.16 10.33 47.32
CA ALA A 95 51.49 10.58 47.86
C ALA A 95 51.54 12.03 48.36
N LYS A 96 50.87 12.29 49.49
CA LYS A 96 51.12 13.45 50.33
C LYS A 96 50.98 13.04 51.79
#